data_AF-A0A3M4NTD7-F1
#
_entry.id   AF-A0A3M4NTD7-F1
#
_cell.length_a   1.000
_cell.length_b   1.000
_cell.length_c   1.000
_cell.angle_alpha   90.00
_cell.angle_beta   90.00
_cell.angle_gamma   90.00
#
_symmetry.space_group_name_H-M   'P 1'
#
loop_
_entity.id
_entity.type
_entity.pdbx_description
1 polymer ?
#
loop_
_entity_poly.entity_id
_entity_poly.type
_entity_poly.pdbx_seq_one_letter_code
_entity_poly.pdbx_strand_id
1 'polypeptide(L)'
;MILLVLAAGSVQAEKKLEVIDLAPENVSAEDKAAGQRYQAAQDAAAKITPAEAMDFIARLNSTVEDGHALAKSGTMNGTQSRNQAIALNKLQDEGAKFGTLFAPLAKCNNAAIDAATSWQGLIGNNEKLFADSHQSYLQASLECIKAAS
;
A
#
# COMPACT_ATOMS: atom_id res chain seq x y z
N MET A 1 -35.80 -40.95 -38.69
CA MET A 1 -34.78 -40.04 -39.26
C MET A 1 -34.63 -38.88 -38.30
N ILE A 2 -33.48 -38.79 -37.64
CA ILE A 2 -33.13 -37.70 -36.72
C ILE A 2 -32.34 -36.67 -37.53
N LEU A 3 -32.78 -35.41 -37.52
CA LEU A 3 -32.03 -34.27 -38.04
C LEU A 3 -31.90 -33.24 -36.91
N LEU A 4 -30.69 -33.13 -36.39
CA LEU A 4 -30.21 -32.03 -35.55
C LEU A 4 -30.23 -30.73 -36.35
N VAL A 5 -30.76 -29.64 -35.76
CA VAL A 5 -30.24 -28.29 -35.97
C VAL A 5 -30.33 -27.54 -34.65
N LEU A 6 -29.16 -27.17 -34.11
CA LEU A 6 -29.01 -26.15 -33.08
C LEU A 6 -29.42 -24.79 -33.66
N ALA A 7 -30.26 -24.06 -32.95
CA ALA A 7 -30.36 -22.60 -33.10
C ALA A 7 -30.32 -21.98 -31.70
N ALA A 8 -29.10 -21.60 -31.30
CA ALA A 8 -28.89 -20.63 -30.25
C ALA A 8 -29.21 -19.23 -30.81
N GLY A 9 -30.04 -18.47 -30.09
CA GLY A 9 -30.42 -17.10 -30.41
C GLY A 9 -31.79 -16.86 -29.76
N SER A 10 -31.99 -15.92 -28.84
CA SER A 10 -31.26 -14.70 -28.55
C SER A 10 -31.56 -14.36 -27.09
N VAL A 11 -30.55 -14.38 -26.22
CA VAL A 11 -30.67 -13.77 -24.89
C VAL A 11 -30.60 -12.26 -25.09
N GLN A 12 -31.75 -11.62 -25.28
CA GLN A 12 -31.87 -10.16 -25.15
C GLN A 12 -31.86 -9.82 -23.67
N ALA A 13 -30.68 -9.86 -23.07
CA ALA A 13 -30.43 -9.27 -21.77
C ALA A 13 -29.97 -7.81 -21.96
N GLU A 14 -30.79 -7.00 -22.63
CA GLU A 14 -30.69 -5.54 -22.51
C GLU A 14 -31.34 -5.13 -21.18
N LYS A 15 -30.68 -5.43 -20.06
CA LYS A 15 -30.93 -4.68 -18.83
C LYS A 15 -30.26 -3.32 -19.01
N LYS A 16 -31.09 -2.37 -19.44
CA LYS A 16 -30.81 -0.93 -19.46
C LYS A 16 -30.08 -0.56 -18.15
N LEU A 17 -28.82 -0.13 -18.25
CA LEU A 17 -28.16 0.56 -17.16
C LEU A 17 -28.98 1.83 -16.90
N GLU A 18 -29.78 1.84 -15.85
CA GLU A 18 -30.29 3.10 -15.33
C GLU A 18 -29.10 3.83 -14.72
N VAL A 19 -28.66 4.88 -15.41
CA VAL A 19 -27.76 5.87 -14.82
C VAL A 19 -28.54 6.47 -13.66
N ILE A 20 -28.19 6.09 -12.44
CA ILE A 20 -28.67 6.77 -11.24
C ILE A 20 -28.09 8.18 -11.33
N ASP A 21 -28.91 9.13 -11.77
CA ASP A 21 -28.59 10.55 -11.69
C ASP A 21 -28.62 10.92 -10.20
N LEU A 22 -27.45 10.84 -9.57
CA LEU A 22 -27.24 11.39 -8.25
C LEU A 22 -27.28 12.91 -8.41
N ALA A 23 -28.50 13.46 -8.38
CA ALA A 23 -28.71 14.90 -8.38
C ALA A 23 -27.77 15.55 -7.35
N PRO A 24 -27.18 16.72 -7.64
CA PRO A 24 -26.22 17.39 -6.75
C PRO A 24 -26.95 18.04 -5.57
N GLU A 25 -27.69 17.25 -4.78
CA GLU A 25 -28.28 17.74 -3.55
C GLU A 25 -27.18 17.87 -2.50
N ASN A 26 -26.70 19.10 -2.34
CA ASN A 26 -25.95 19.61 -1.18
C ASN A 26 -24.71 18.81 -0.79
N VAL A 27 -23.73 18.71 -1.69
CA VAL A 27 -22.36 18.34 -1.28
C VAL A 27 -21.86 19.40 -0.31
N SER A 28 -21.56 19.01 0.93
CA SER A 28 -21.07 19.95 1.94
C SER A 28 -19.72 20.56 1.51
N ALA A 29 -19.37 21.72 2.05
CA ALA A 29 -18.06 22.32 1.79
C ALA A 29 -16.91 21.40 2.22
N GLU A 30 -17.12 20.59 3.25
CA GLU A 30 -16.18 19.59 3.75
C GLU A 30 -15.99 18.45 2.76
N ASP A 31 -17.09 17.90 2.22
CA ASP A 31 -17.04 16.83 1.21
C ASP A 31 -16.39 17.31 -0.09
N LYS A 32 -16.68 18.56 -0.49
CA LYS A 32 -16.02 19.18 -1.66
C LYS A 32 -14.52 19.33 -1.44
N ALA A 33 -14.10 19.79 -0.25
CA ALA A 33 -12.69 19.90 0.11
C ALA A 33 -12.00 18.53 0.19
N ALA A 34 -12.70 17.51 0.71
CA ALA A 34 -12.20 16.13 0.75
C ALA A 34 -11.99 15.57 -0.66
N GLY A 35 -12.96 15.76 -1.56
CA GLY A 35 -12.84 15.37 -2.97
C GLY A 35 -11.66 16.03 -3.69
N GLN A 36 -11.43 17.32 -3.46
CA GLN A 36 -10.28 18.05 -4.02
C GLN A 36 -8.94 17.51 -3.50
N ARG A 37 -8.84 17.18 -2.21
CA ARG A 37 -7.64 16.55 -1.64
C ARG A 37 -7.38 15.17 -2.24
N TYR A 38 -8.44 14.38 -2.44
CA TYR A 38 -8.32 13.06 -3.05
C TYR A 38 -7.85 13.14 -4.51
N GLN A 39 -8.39 14.08 -5.29
CA GLN A 39 -7.92 14.31 -6.66
C GLN A 39 -6.46 14.74 -6.68
N ALA A 40 -6.06 15.68 -5.81
CA ALA A 40 -4.67 16.12 -5.73
C ALA A 40 -3.71 14.99 -5.35
N ALA A 41 -4.12 14.07 -4.46
CA ALA A 41 -3.34 12.90 -4.10
C ALA A 41 -3.18 11.93 -5.29
N GLN A 42 -4.25 11.71 -6.07
CA GLN A 42 -4.17 10.92 -7.32
C GLN A 42 -3.24 11.55 -8.35
N ASP A 43 -3.37 12.86 -8.57
CA ASP A 43 -2.52 13.59 -9.53
C ASP A 43 -1.05 13.59 -9.10
N ALA A 44 -0.77 13.62 -7.79
CA ALA A 44 0.58 13.47 -7.25
C ALA A 44 1.10 12.04 -7.44
N ALA A 45 0.29 11.03 -7.11
CA ALA A 45 0.65 9.62 -7.30
C ALA A 45 0.93 9.27 -8.76
N ALA A 46 0.19 9.87 -9.70
CA ALA A 46 0.41 9.69 -11.14
C ALA A 46 1.76 10.23 -11.64
N LYS A 47 2.41 11.13 -10.89
CA LYS A 47 3.73 11.69 -11.22
C LYS A 47 4.89 10.89 -10.62
N ILE A 48 4.61 9.97 -9.71
CA ILE A 48 5.63 9.15 -9.07
C ILE A 48 6.21 8.21 -10.11
N THR A 49 7.53 8.22 -10.23
CA THR A 49 8.24 7.37 -11.16
C THR A 49 8.54 6.00 -10.55
N PRO A 50 8.63 4.95 -11.37
CA PRO A 50 9.11 3.64 -10.91
C PRO A 50 10.50 3.72 -10.25
N ALA A 51 11.39 4.57 -10.77
CA ALA A 51 12.72 4.77 -10.20
C ALA A 51 12.68 5.33 -8.76
N GLU A 52 11.79 6.28 -8.47
CA GLU A 52 11.60 6.80 -7.11
C GLU A 52 11.04 5.73 -6.15
N ALA A 53 10.16 4.86 -6.63
CA ALA A 53 9.66 3.73 -5.83
C ALA A 53 10.75 2.70 -5.55
N MET A 54 11.62 2.42 -6.54
CA MET A 54 12.76 1.51 -6.38
C MET A 54 13.84 2.07 -5.45
N ASP A 55 14.14 3.36 -5.50
CA ASP A 55 15.03 4.01 -4.51
C ASP A 55 14.45 3.90 -3.10
N PHE A 56 13.15 4.22 -2.96
CA PHE A 56 12.46 4.15 -1.69
C PHE A 56 12.50 2.73 -1.10
N ILE A 57 12.16 1.70 -1.87
CA ILE A 57 12.14 0.33 -1.36
C ILE A 57 13.55 -0.17 -1.03
N ALA A 58 14.57 0.26 -1.77
CA ALA A 58 15.96 -0.06 -1.43
C ALA A 58 16.36 0.53 -0.07
N ARG A 59 16.02 1.80 0.19
CA ARG A 59 16.26 2.44 1.50
C ARG A 59 15.47 1.78 2.63
N LEU A 60 14.23 1.39 2.37
CA LEU A 60 13.40 0.67 3.34
C LEU A 60 14.03 -0.68 3.71
N ASN A 61 14.38 -1.48 2.71
CA ASN A 61 14.98 -2.80 2.92
C ASN A 61 16.30 -2.70 3.70
N SER A 62 17.17 -1.77 3.32
CA SER A 62 18.42 -1.51 4.04
C SER A 62 18.17 -1.14 5.50
N THR A 63 17.18 -0.27 5.77
CA THR A 63 16.84 0.13 7.14
C THR A 63 16.29 -1.05 7.95
N VAL A 64 15.48 -1.93 7.35
CA VAL A 64 15.00 -3.16 8.01
C VAL A 64 16.16 -4.11 8.33
N GLU A 65 17.09 -4.29 7.40
CA GLU A 65 18.29 -5.12 7.59
C GLU A 65 19.18 -4.59 8.72
N ASP A 66 19.39 -3.28 8.79
CA ASP A 66 20.12 -2.63 9.89
C ASP A 66 19.42 -2.90 11.24
N GLY A 67 18.10 -2.79 11.29
CA GLY A 67 17.30 -3.13 12.47
C GLY A 67 17.47 -4.59 12.90
N HIS A 68 17.44 -5.52 11.94
CA HIS A 68 17.69 -6.94 12.23
C HIS A 68 19.11 -7.20 12.73
N ALA A 69 20.12 -6.55 12.14
CA ALA A 69 21.51 -6.65 12.60
C ALA A 69 21.66 -6.14 14.03
N LEU A 70 21.04 -5.00 14.35
CA LEU A 70 21.00 -4.46 15.71
C LEU A 70 20.35 -5.43 16.69
N ALA A 71 19.17 -5.97 16.36
CA ALA A 71 18.46 -6.91 17.22
C ALA A 71 19.28 -8.21 17.46
N LYS A 72 19.91 -8.74 16.41
CA LYS A 72 20.74 -9.96 16.47
C LYS A 72 22.05 -9.76 17.22
N SER A 73 22.55 -8.52 17.33
CA SER A 73 23.81 -8.23 18.03
C SER A 73 23.79 -8.59 19.52
N GLY A 74 22.60 -8.75 20.12
CA GLY A 74 22.42 -8.99 21.56
C GLY A 74 22.87 -7.84 22.47
N THR A 75 23.35 -6.73 21.90
CA THR A 75 23.91 -5.58 22.62
C THR A 75 23.16 -4.28 22.34
N MET A 76 22.00 -4.37 21.67
CA MET A 76 21.17 -3.21 21.34
C MET A 76 20.69 -2.50 22.60
N ASN A 77 21.04 -1.22 22.72
CA ASN A 77 20.56 -0.36 23.80
C ASN A 77 19.27 0.40 23.41
N GLY A 78 18.63 1.02 24.40
CA GLY A 78 17.38 1.76 24.19
C GLY A 78 17.50 2.97 23.24
N THR A 79 18.69 3.55 23.08
CA THR A 79 18.92 4.64 22.11
C THR A 79 18.96 4.10 20.69
N GLN A 80 19.69 3.00 20.45
CA GLN A 80 19.72 2.33 19.15
C GLN A 80 18.32 1.85 18.74
N SER A 81 17.58 1.26 19.69
CA SER A 81 16.21 0.80 19.45
C SER A 81 15.27 1.95 19.04
N ARG A 82 15.34 3.09 19.74
CA ARG A 82 14.57 4.30 19.41
C ARG A 82 14.98 4.92 18.08
N ASN A 83 16.27 5.00 17.79
CA ASN A 83 16.76 5.56 16.53
C ASN A 83 16.30 4.72 15.34
N GLN A 84 16.29 3.38 15.48
CA GLN A 84 15.74 2.49 14.46
C GLN A 84 14.24 2.73 14.23
N ALA A 85 13.45 2.90 15.30
CA ALA A 85 12.04 3.23 15.19
C ALA A 85 11.83 4.58 14.48
N ILE A 86 12.64 5.59 14.80
CA ILE A 86 12.59 6.90 14.14
C ILE A 86 12.92 6.77 12.64
N ALA A 87 13.93 5.97 12.28
CA ALA A 87 14.30 5.76 10.88
C ALA A 87 13.16 5.10 10.07
N LEU A 88 12.53 4.06 10.63
CA LEU A 88 11.39 3.40 10.01
C LEU A 88 10.16 4.31 9.92
N ASN A 89 9.87 5.08 10.97
CA ASN A 89 8.75 6.03 10.95
C ASN A 89 8.94 7.13 9.89
N LYS A 90 10.17 7.63 9.70
CA LYS A 90 10.45 8.59 8.62
C LYS A 90 10.17 8.00 7.24
N LEU A 91 10.51 6.73 7.03
CA LEU A 91 10.23 6.04 5.78
C LEU A 91 8.75 5.71 5.63
N GLN A 92 8.02 5.45 6.72
CA GLN A 92 6.57 5.34 6.72
C GLN A 92 5.91 6.67 6.30
N ASP A 93 6.35 7.80 6.88
CA ASP A 93 5.85 9.13 6.53
C ASP A 93 6.15 9.47 5.07
N GLU A 94 7.36 9.16 4.58
CA GLU A 94 7.69 9.31 3.17
C GLU A 94 6.84 8.38 2.30
N GLY A 95 6.61 7.15 2.75
CA GLY A 95 5.82 6.12 2.08
C GLY A 95 4.38 6.53 1.81
N ALA A 96 3.83 7.44 2.62
CA ALA A 96 2.47 7.94 2.47
C ALA A 96 2.19 8.54 1.08
N LYS A 97 3.23 9.07 0.39
CA LYS A 97 3.09 9.59 -0.99
C LYS A 97 2.67 8.51 -1.99
N PHE A 98 2.99 7.25 -1.73
CA PHE A 98 2.56 6.11 -2.56
C PHE A 98 1.16 5.61 -2.19
N GLY A 99 0.62 5.98 -1.03
CA GLY A 99 -0.57 5.37 -0.41
C GLY A 99 -1.92 5.68 -1.06
N THR A 100 -1.94 6.24 -2.26
CA THR A 100 -3.19 6.49 -2.99
C THR A 100 -3.86 5.17 -3.35
N LEU A 101 -5.14 5.04 -3.01
CA LEU A 101 -5.93 3.84 -3.31
C LEU A 101 -5.91 3.53 -4.80
N PHE A 102 -5.75 2.24 -5.12
CA PHE A 102 -5.66 1.71 -6.49
C PHE A 102 -4.48 2.21 -7.33
N ALA A 103 -3.59 3.05 -6.78
CA ALA A 103 -2.36 3.39 -7.47
C ALA A 103 -1.44 2.15 -7.57
N PRO A 104 -0.73 1.94 -8.70
CA PRO A 104 0.14 0.77 -8.87
C PRO A 104 1.17 0.61 -7.75
N LEU A 105 1.66 1.72 -7.22
CA LEU A 105 2.72 1.76 -6.21
C LEU A 105 2.19 1.77 -4.77
N ALA A 106 0.89 1.61 -4.53
CA ALA A 106 0.30 1.64 -3.18
C ALA A 106 0.96 0.64 -2.20
N LYS A 107 1.48 -0.47 -2.72
CA LYS A 107 2.17 -1.48 -1.91
C LYS A 107 3.51 -1.01 -1.33
N CYS A 108 4.12 0.03 -1.88
CA CYS A 108 5.30 0.66 -1.27
C CYS A 108 4.95 1.33 0.08
N ASN A 109 3.77 1.95 0.19
CA ASN A 109 3.29 2.50 1.46
C ASN A 109 3.02 1.39 2.48
N ASN A 110 2.34 0.32 2.07
CA ASN A 110 2.05 -0.81 2.95
C ASN A 110 3.35 -1.46 3.47
N ALA A 111 4.35 -1.65 2.61
CA ALA A 111 5.64 -2.17 3.02
C ALA A 111 6.27 -1.34 4.14
N ALA A 112 6.20 0.00 4.06
CA ALA A 112 6.76 0.88 5.07
C ALA A 112 5.99 0.83 6.40
N ILE A 113 4.65 0.80 6.34
CA ILE A 113 3.78 0.63 7.52
C ILE A 113 4.06 -0.71 8.20
N ASP A 114 4.14 -1.79 7.43
CA ASP A 114 4.34 -3.14 7.94
C ASP A 114 5.76 -3.31 8.52
N ALA A 115 6.77 -2.69 7.91
CA ALA A 115 8.14 -2.67 8.43
C ALA A 115 8.23 -1.95 9.78
N ALA A 116 7.62 -0.77 9.89
CA ALA A 116 7.56 -0.01 11.15
C ALA A 116 6.79 -0.80 12.22
N THR A 117 5.65 -1.38 11.86
CA THR A 117 4.82 -2.19 12.78
C THR A 117 5.55 -3.45 13.25
N SER A 118 6.27 -4.11 12.36
CA SER A 118 7.11 -5.27 12.69
C SER A 118 8.16 -4.89 13.74
N TRP A 119 8.84 -3.76 13.56
CA TRP A 119 9.80 -3.26 14.54
C TRP A 119 9.16 -2.96 15.90
N GLN A 120 7.97 -2.36 15.93
CA GLN A 120 7.21 -2.16 17.17
C GLN A 120 6.87 -3.49 17.87
N GLY A 121 6.50 -4.51 17.10
CA GLY A 121 6.29 -5.87 17.59
C GLY A 121 7.55 -6.45 18.24
N LEU A 122 8.70 -6.27 17.59
CA LEU A 122 9.99 -6.74 18.11
C LEU A 122 10.36 -6.07 19.43
N ILE A 123 10.33 -4.73 19.50
CA ILE A 123 10.74 -4.00 20.71
C ILE A 123 9.70 -4.13 21.84
N GLY A 124 8.45 -4.41 21.50
CA GLY A 124 7.37 -4.68 22.44
C GLY A 124 7.31 -6.14 22.92
N ASN A 125 8.24 -7.00 22.52
CA ASN A 125 8.21 -8.45 22.77
C ASN A 125 6.88 -9.12 22.36
N ASN A 126 6.23 -8.61 21.30
CA ASN A 126 5.03 -9.18 20.71
C ASN A 126 5.41 -9.96 19.45
N GLU A 127 5.77 -11.23 19.65
CA GLU A 127 6.26 -12.11 18.58
C GLU A 127 5.25 -12.27 17.44
N LYS A 128 3.96 -12.38 17.76
CA LYS A 128 2.91 -12.48 16.75
C LYS A 128 2.85 -11.22 15.88
N LEU A 129 2.84 -10.05 16.49
CA LEU A 129 2.83 -8.78 15.76
C LEU A 129 4.09 -8.62 14.89
N PHE A 130 5.25 -8.98 15.43
CA PHE A 130 6.50 -8.98 14.68
C PHE A 130 6.40 -9.89 13.46
N ALA A 131 6.03 -11.16 13.62
CA ALA A 131 6.03 -12.15 12.56
C ALA A 131 4.99 -11.84 11.47
N ASP A 132 3.76 -11.53 11.87
CA ASP A 132 2.67 -11.23 10.93
C ASP A 132 2.98 -9.97 10.10
N SER A 133 3.48 -8.91 10.77
CA SER A 133 3.82 -7.66 10.08
C SER A 133 5.10 -7.81 9.25
N HIS A 134 6.08 -8.60 9.70
CA HIS A 134 7.30 -8.84 8.92
C HIS A 134 6.98 -9.59 7.62
N GLN A 135 6.14 -10.61 7.70
CA GLN A 135 5.68 -11.35 6.53
C GLN A 135 4.92 -10.45 5.56
N SER A 136 4.05 -9.58 6.09
CA SER A 136 3.28 -8.61 5.29
C SER A 136 4.22 -7.61 4.59
N TYR A 137 5.24 -7.11 5.30
CA TYR A 137 6.29 -6.26 4.75
C TYR A 137 7.00 -6.94 3.57
N LEU A 138 7.44 -8.19 3.71
CA LEU A 138 8.15 -8.91 2.64
C LEU A 138 7.28 -9.03 1.39
N GLN A 139 6.00 -9.38 1.56
CA GLN A 139 5.06 -9.48 0.46
C GLN A 139 4.81 -8.12 -0.21
N ALA A 140 4.52 -7.09 0.58
CA ALA A 140 4.26 -5.75 0.07
C ALA A 140 5.48 -5.15 -0.65
N SER A 141 6.69 -5.43 -0.16
CA SER A 141 7.94 -5.00 -0.78
C SER A 141 8.13 -5.63 -2.16
N LEU A 142 7.87 -6.93 -2.28
CA LEU A 142 7.91 -7.62 -3.57
C LEU A 142 6.85 -7.09 -4.55
N GLU A 143 5.64 -6.81 -4.06
CA GLU A 143 4.58 -6.24 -4.89
C GLU A 143 4.92 -4.81 -5.35
N CYS A 144 5.52 -3.99 -4.48
CA CYS A 144 6.04 -2.65 -4.83
C CYS A 144 7.12 -2.75 -5.92
N ILE A 145 8.11 -3.63 -5.74
CA ILE A 145 9.18 -3.85 -6.73
C ILE A 145 8.57 -4.27 -8.07
N LYS A 146 7.63 -5.22 -8.06
CA LYS A 146 6.97 -5.69 -9.28
C LYS A 146 6.19 -4.58 -10.00
N ALA A 147 5.55 -3.68 -9.25
CA ALA A 147 4.83 -2.55 -9.83
C ALA A 147 5.76 -1.44 -10.35
N ALA A 148 7.00 -1.39 -9.84
CA ALA A 148 8.02 -0.43 -10.22
C ALA A 148 9.04 -0.97 -11.24
N SER A 149 8.84 -2.20 -11.74
CA SER A 149 9.71 -2.86 -12.73
C SER A 149 9.14 -2.80 -14.14
#